data_AF-A0A9E4VAW4-F1
#
_entry.id   AF-A0A9E4VAW4-F1
#
_cell.length_a   1.000
_cell.length_b   1.000
_cell.length_c   1.000
_cell.angle_alpha   90.00
_cell.angle_beta   90.00
_cell.angle_gamma   90.00
#
_symmetry.space_group_name_H-M   'P 1'
#
loop_
_entity.id
_entity.type
_entity.pdbx_description
1 polymer ?
#
loop_
_entity_poly.entity_id
_entity_poly.type
_entity_poly.pdbx_seq_one_letter_code
_entity_poly.pdbx_strand_id
1 'polypeptide(L)'
;MTYQITDADLLAALPDVESEQRLKGIVSGATVYRDRWGIPHITADNEPDLFFAQGFTTAQDRLFQMDYDRMRCLGRSAEYLGEPGLTQDRLMRRRALRKVSKLDLEMCSLEARTMIAAYTAGVNRFIESTESLPVEYRLLGTKPEKWEDWHCVLVYK
;
A
#
# COMPACT_ATOMS: atom_id res chain seq x y z
N MET A 1 -23.72 6.86 14.96
CA MET A 1 -23.69 8.13 14.21
C MET A 1 -23.37 7.80 12.77
N THR A 2 -24.26 8.08 11.83
CA THR A 2 -23.97 7.90 10.41
C THR A 2 -23.10 9.09 9.99
N TYR A 3 -21.80 8.86 9.77
CA TYR A 3 -20.94 9.88 9.18
C TYR A 3 -21.44 10.17 7.77
N GLN A 4 -21.89 11.39 7.51
CA GLN A 4 -22.20 11.84 6.15
C GLN A 4 -20.91 12.38 5.53
N ILE A 5 -20.44 11.69 4.49
CA ILE A 5 -19.31 12.14 3.67
C ILE A 5 -19.82 13.14 2.66
N THR A 6 -19.16 14.29 2.56
CA THR A 6 -19.44 15.34 1.57
C THR A 6 -18.49 15.25 0.37
N ASP A 7 -18.80 15.95 -0.73
CA ASP A 7 -17.87 16.05 -1.86
C ASP A 7 -16.55 16.72 -1.47
N ALA A 8 -16.60 17.68 -0.55
CA ALA A 8 -15.40 18.32 -0.01
C ALA A 8 -14.52 17.34 0.77
N ASP A 9 -15.13 16.40 1.50
CA ASP A 9 -14.42 15.33 2.21
C ASP A 9 -13.69 14.40 1.25
N LEU A 10 -14.33 14.08 0.11
CA LEU A 10 -13.76 13.22 -0.93
C LEU A 10 -12.59 13.91 -1.65
N LEU A 11 -12.74 15.18 -2.00
CA LEU A 11 -11.66 15.96 -2.63
C LEU A 11 -10.46 16.11 -1.69
N ALA A 12 -10.69 16.37 -0.40
CA ALA A 12 -9.63 16.47 0.60
C ALA A 12 -8.93 15.12 0.91
N ALA A 13 -9.54 14.00 0.51
CA ALA A 13 -8.95 12.66 0.66
C ALA A 13 -8.06 12.26 -0.53
N LEU A 14 -8.03 13.05 -1.61
CA LEU A 14 -7.15 12.78 -2.74
C LEU A 14 -5.69 13.12 -2.40
N PRO A 15 -4.73 12.28 -2.81
CA PRO A 15 -3.31 12.59 -2.65
C PRO A 15 -2.87 13.63 -3.68
N ASP A 16 -1.76 14.32 -3.37
CA ASP A 16 -1.04 15.11 -4.35
C ASP A 16 -0.32 14.19 -5.35
N VAL A 17 -0.68 14.32 -6.63
CA VAL A 17 -0.14 13.54 -7.76
C VAL A 17 0.56 14.40 -8.80
N GLU A 18 0.65 15.72 -8.58
CA GLU A 18 1.12 16.69 -9.56
C GLU A 18 2.45 17.34 -9.16
N SER A 19 2.69 17.53 -7.85
CA SER A 19 3.89 18.24 -7.41
C SER A 19 5.17 17.42 -7.57
N GLU A 20 6.29 18.12 -7.81
CA GLU A 20 7.63 17.53 -7.68
C GLU A 20 7.91 17.26 -6.20
N GLN A 21 8.24 16.01 -5.87
CA GLN A 21 8.50 15.58 -4.51
C GLN A 21 9.95 15.12 -4.33
N ARG A 22 10.63 15.67 -3.32
CA ARG A 22 11.98 15.24 -2.92
C ARG A 22 11.87 14.20 -1.82
N LEU A 23 11.91 12.94 -2.21
CA LEU A 23 11.67 11.81 -1.32
C LEU A 23 12.97 11.12 -0.91
N LYS A 24 13.13 10.85 0.38
CA LYS A 24 14.21 9.99 0.87
C LYS A 24 13.97 8.56 0.37
N GLY A 25 14.97 8.01 -0.33
CA GLY A 25 14.95 6.66 -0.89
C GLY A 25 15.13 6.62 -2.40
N ILE A 26 14.91 7.75 -3.10
CA ILE A 26 15.26 7.93 -4.51
C ILE A 26 16.72 8.41 -4.62
N VAL A 27 17.49 7.78 -5.50
CA VAL A 27 18.92 8.10 -5.69
C VAL A 27 19.16 8.97 -6.92
N SER A 28 18.66 8.55 -8.08
CA SER A 28 18.84 9.25 -9.36
C SER A 28 17.60 10.04 -9.76
N GLY A 29 16.42 9.42 -9.64
CA GLY A 29 15.16 10.05 -10.03
C GLY A 29 14.17 9.07 -10.66
N ALA A 30 12.89 9.44 -10.57
CA ALA A 30 11.80 8.79 -11.30
C ALA A 30 10.78 9.84 -11.75
N THR A 31 10.14 9.61 -12.89
CA THR A 31 9.04 10.41 -13.41
C THR A 31 7.80 9.56 -13.49
N VAL A 32 6.69 10.09 -12.97
CA VAL A 32 5.37 9.46 -13.02
C VAL A 32 4.48 10.33 -13.87
N TYR A 33 4.14 9.86 -15.06
CA TYR A 33 3.17 10.51 -15.95
C TYR A 33 1.83 9.80 -15.82
N ARG A 34 0.74 10.52 -15.54
CA ARG A 34 -0.61 9.96 -15.58
C ARG A 34 -1.30 10.36 -16.88
N ASP A 35 -1.84 9.39 -17.61
CA ASP A 35 -2.59 9.67 -18.83
C ASP A 35 -3.99 10.23 -18.54
N ARG A 36 -4.78 10.48 -19.59
CA ARG A 36 -6.15 11.03 -19.47
C ARG A 36 -7.12 10.17 -18.66
N TRP A 37 -6.79 8.91 -18.40
CA TRP A 37 -7.57 7.97 -17.60
C TRP A 37 -7.00 7.82 -16.18
N GLY A 38 -5.96 8.57 -15.84
CA GLY A 38 -5.27 8.48 -14.56
C GLY A 38 -4.32 7.28 -14.45
N ILE A 39 -4.03 6.57 -15.56
CA ILE A 39 -3.12 5.41 -15.52
C ILE A 39 -1.68 5.92 -15.37
N PRO A 40 -0.94 5.48 -14.34
CA PRO A 40 0.45 5.90 -14.16
C PRO A 40 1.41 5.15 -15.09
N HIS A 41 2.26 5.90 -15.76
CA HIS A 41 3.40 5.47 -16.56
C HIS A 41 4.67 5.93 -15.83
N ILE A 42 5.52 4.99 -15.42
CA ILE A 42 6.67 5.26 -14.57
C ILE A 42 7.96 5.01 -15.35
N THR A 43 8.85 6.01 -15.36
CA THR A 43 10.21 5.88 -15.90
C THR A 43 11.22 6.27 -14.83
N ALA A 44 12.34 5.55 -14.73
CA ALA A 44 13.41 5.85 -13.78
C ALA A 44 14.77 5.48 -14.38
N ASP A 45 15.84 6.09 -13.88
CA ASP A 45 17.20 5.88 -14.37
C ASP A 45 17.85 4.58 -13.86
N ASN A 46 17.24 3.95 -12.86
CA ASN A 46 17.67 2.68 -12.30
C ASN A 46 16.47 1.89 -11.76
N GLU A 47 16.68 0.59 -11.62
CA GLU A 47 15.64 -0.36 -11.21
C GLU A 47 15.14 -0.17 -9.76
N PRO A 48 16.00 0.12 -8.74
CA PRO A 48 15.53 0.47 -7.40
C PRO A 48 14.59 1.68 -7.37
N ASP A 49 14.95 2.77 -8.05
CA ASP A 49 14.10 3.98 -8.13
C ASP A 49 12.78 3.69 -8.85
N LEU A 50 12.80 2.82 -9.88
CA LEU A 50 11.59 2.38 -10.58
C LEU A 50 10.60 1.69 -9.63
N PHE A 51 11.07 0.69 -8.87
CA PHE A 51 10.21 -0.05 -7.94
C PHE A 51 9.79 0.79 -6.75
N PHE A 52 10.64 1.69 -6.27
CA PHE A 52 10.27 2.68 -5.26
C PHE A 52 9.13 3.57 -5.75
N ALA A 53 9.27 4.14 -6.95
CA ALA A 53 8.23 4.98 -7.54
C ALA A 53 6.94 4.17 -7.77
N GLN A 54 7.05 2.92 -8.22
CA GLN A 54 5.90 2.03 -8.35
C GLN A 54 5.16 1.83 -7.03
N GLY A 55 5.87 1.55 -5.94
CA GLY A 55 5.26 1.38 -4.61
C GLY A 55 4.59 2.66 -4.12
N PHE A 56 5.25 3.81 -4.28
CA PHE A 56 4.72 5.11 -3.91
C PHE A 56 3.44 5.46 -4.69
N THR A 57 3.48 5.33 -6.02
CA THR A 57 2.35 5.60 -6.90
C THR A 57 1.18 4.63 -6.69
N THR A 58 1.46 3.35 -6.45
CA THR A 58 0.40 2.38 -6.12
C THR A 58 -0.28 2.75 -4.80
N ALA A 59 0.48 3.22 -3.81
CA ALA A 59 -0.09 3.67 -2.55
C ALA A 59 -0.92 4.96 -2.71
N GLN A 60 -0.49 5.93 -3.53
CA GLN A 60 -1.32 7.10 -3.87
C GLN A 60 -2.71 6.67 -4.35
N ASP A 61 -2.76 5.72 -5.29
CA ASP A 61 -4.01 5.38 -5.96
C ASP A 61 -4.83 4.34 -5.17
N ARG A 62 -4.20 3.45 -4.39
CA ARG A 62 -4.82 2.20 -3.87
C ARG A 62 -4.50 1.87 -2.41
N LEU A 63 -4.00 2.80 -1.60
CA LEU A 63 -3.55 2.51 -0.23
C LEU A 63 -4.57 1.72 0.61
N PHE A 64 -5.85 2.12 0.62
CA PHE A 64 -6.87 1.41 1.40
C PHE A 64 -7.11 -0.01 0.87
N GLN A 65 -7.19 -0.21 -0.45
CA GLN A 65 -7.32 -1.53 -1.05
C GLN A 65 -6.16 -2.45 -0.63
N MET A 66 -4.93 -1.93 -0.75
CA MET A 66 -3.71 -2.67 -0.39
C MET A 66 -3.73 -3.08 1.09
N ASP A 67 -4.09 -2.15 1.99
CA ASP A 67 -4.14 -2.41 3.43
C ASP A 67 -5.25 -3.40 3.78
N TYR A 68 -6.43 -3.25 3.17
CA TYR A 68 -7.53 -4.19 3.35
C TYR A 68 -7.17 -5.62 2.91
N ASP A 69 -6.52 -5.79 1.76
CA ASP A 69 -6.05 -7.10 1.30
C ASP A 69 -5.00 -7.70 2.25
N ARG A 70 -4.07 -6.87 2.73
CA ARG A 70 -3.09 -7.28 3.76
C ARG A 70 -3.81 -7.74 5.03
N MET A 71 -4.77 -6.97 5.54
CA MET A 71 -5.53 -7.29 6.75
C MET A 71 -6.36 -8.56 6.55
N ARG A 72 -6.98 -8.75 5.39
CA ARG A 72 -7.68 -9.98 5.01
C ARG A 72 -6.74 -11.17 5.06
N CYS A 73 -5.56 -11.12 4.42
CA CYS A 73 -4.60 -12.22 4.44
C CYS A 73 -4.01 -12.51 5.83
N LEU A 74 -3.90 -11.50 6.70
CA LEU A 74 -3.50 -11.67 8.11
C LEU A 74 -4.61 -12.22 9.01
N GLY A 75 -5.84 -12.29 8.51
CA GLY A 75 -7.02 -12.57 9.29
C GLY A 75 -7.27 -11.50 10.36
N ARG A 76 -7.30 -10.24 9.92
CA ARG A 76 -7.59 -9.03 10.70
C ARG A 76 -8.67 -8.15 10.04
N SER A 77 -9.34 -8.64 9.00
CA SER A 77 -10.36 -7.85 8.27
C SER A 77 -11.58 -7.48 9.13
N ALA A 78 -11.86 -8.23 10.21
CA ALA A 78 -12.90 -7.89 11.17
C ALA A 78 -12.60 -6.61 11.96
N GLU A 79 -11.35 -6.14 12.00
CA GLU A 79 -11.00 -4.82 12.57
C GLU A 79 -11.62 -3.68 11.76
N TYR A 80 -11.95 -3.89 10.48
CA TYR A 80 -12.64 -2.92 9.63
C TYR A 80 -14.12 -3.26 9.42
N LEU A 81 -14.43 -4.55 9.21
CA LEU A 81 -15.78 -4.99 8.86
C LEU A 81 -16.67 -5.31 10.07
N GLY A 82 -16.08 -5.44 11.26
CA GLY A 82 -16.77 -5.95 12.46
C GLY A 82 -17.05 -7.45 12.38
N GLU A 83 -18.12 -7.88 13.05
CA GLU A 83 -18.53 -9.28 13.17
C GLU A 83 -18.56 -10.08 11.84
N PRO A 84 -19.04 -9.51 10.70
CA PRO A 84 -19.02 -10.19 9.40
C PRO A 84 -17.63 -10.68 8.95
N GLY A 85 -16.54 -10.03 9.37
CA GLY A 85 -15.17 -10.43 9.01
C GLY A 85 -14.64 -11.65 9.77
N LEU A 86 -15.25 -12.02 10.90
CA LEU A 86 -14.68 -13.00 11.83
C LEU A 86 -14.50 -14.40 11.24
N THR A 87 -15.45 -14.85 10.41
CA THR A 87 -15.37 -16.17 9.77
C THR A 87 -14.17 -16.26 8.83
N GLN A 88 -13.96 -15.22 8.02
CA GLN A 88 -12.83 -15.12 7.11
C GLN A 88 -11.51 -15.03 7.87
N ASP A 89 -11.45 -14.21 8.93
CA ASP A 89 -10.24 -14.04 9.73
C ASP A 89 -9.79 -15.35 10.39
N ARG A 90 -10.73 -16.13 10.91
CA ARG A 90 -10.45 -17.46 11.48
C ARG A 90 -9.88 -18.41 10.42
N LEU A 91 -10.41 -18.39 9.20
CA LEU A 91 -9.91 -19.21 8.10
C LEU A 91 -8.49 -18.79 7.69
N MET A 92 -8.23 -17.49 7.52
CA MET A 92 -6.92 -16.98 7.09
C MET A 92 -5.84 -17.27 8.13
N ARG A 93 -6.15 -17.18 9.43
CA ARG A 93 -5.19 -17.57 10.49
C ARG A 93 -4.85 -19.06 10.47
N ARG A 94 -5.80 -19.94 10.14
CA ARG A 94 -5.53 -21.39 9.98
C ARG A 94 -4.59 -21.68 8.81
N ARG A 95 -4.59 -20.84 7.76
CA ARG A 95 -3.67 -20.96 6.62
C ARG A 95 -2.23 -20.55 6.95
N ALA A 96 -2.00 -19.91 8.11
CA ALA A 96 -0.68 -19.50 8.58
C ALA A 96 0.12 -18.66 7.57
N LEU A 97 -0.56 -17.84 6.76
CA LEU A 97 0.06 -17.10 5.64
C LEU A 97 1.20 -16.18 6.08
N ARG A 98 1.13 -15.60 7.29
CA ARG A 98 2.25 -14.85 7.89
C ARG A 98 3.55 -15.66 7.91
N LYS A 99 3.49 -16.91 8.39
CA LYS A 99 4.68 -17.77 8.49
C LYS A 99 5.19 -18.12 7.11
N VAL A 100 4.29 -18.53 6.20
CA VAL A 100 4.66 -18.97 4.86
C VAL A 100 5.23 -17.81 4.05
N SER A 101 4.66 -16.61 4.09
CA SER A 101 5.15 -15.46 3.31
C SER A 101 6.51 -14.94 3.78
N LYS A 102 6.84 -15.06 5.08
CA LYS A 102 8.19 -14.76 5.57
C LYS A 102 9.21 -15.76 5.03
N LEU A 103 8.91 -17.06 5.11
CA LEU A 103 9.77 -18.12 4.57
C LEU A 103 9.95 -17.99 3.05
N ASP A 104 8.87 -17.69 2.31
CA ASP A 104 8.96 -17.52 0.87
C ASP A 104 9.86 -16.34 0.48
N LEU A 105 9.77 -15.21 1.21
CA LEU A 105 10.67 -14.08 1.00
C LEU A 105 12.14 -14.43 1.29
N GLU A 106 12.40 -15.24 2.32
CA GLU A 106 13.76 -15.72 2.63
C GLU A 106 14.34 -16.59 1.51
N MET A 107 13.47 -17.32 0.78
CA MET A 107 13.85 -18.18 -0.33
C MET A 107 13.90 -17.46 -1.69
N CYS A 108 13.45 -16.22 -1.77
CA CYS A 108 13.53 -15.41 -2.99
C CYS A 108 15.00 -15.11 -3.37
N SER A 109 15.23 -14.88 -4.66
CA SER A 109 16.53 -14.40 -5.14
C SER A 109 16.86 -13.01 -4.57
N LEU A 110 18.13 -12.64 -4.61
CA LEU A 110 18.56 -11.32 -4.15
C LEU A 110 17.89 -10.20 -4.96
N GLU A 111 17.70 -10.40 -6.26
CA GLU A 111 17.03 -9.46 -7.16
C GLU A 111 15.58 -9.22 -6.72
N ALA A 112 14.82 -10.30 -6.47
CA ALA A 112 13.43 -10.21 -6.04
C ALA A 112 13.31 -9.55 -4.65
N ARG A 113 14.21 -9.88 -3.72
CA ARG A 113 14.23 -9.23 -2.39
C ARG A 113 14.55 -7.74 -2.49
N THR A 114 15.46 -7.35 -3.39
CA THR A 114 15.83 -5.94 -3.62
C THR A 114 14.66 -5.16 -4.23
N MET A 115 13.99 -5.74 -5.23
CA MET A 115 12.76 -5.20 -5.81
C MET A 115 11.67 -4.98 -4.74
N ILE A 116 11.39 -6.01 -3.93
CA ILE A 116 10.35 -5.95 -2.88
C ILE A 116 10.68 -4.89 -1.84
N ALA A 117 11.95 -4.80 -1.41
CA ALA A 117 12.38 -3.81 -0.45
C ALA A 117 12.22 -2.37 -1.00
N ALA A 118 12.57 -2.15 -2.27
CA ALA A 118 12.38 -0.86 -2.93
C ALA A 118 10.89 -0.48 -3.03
N TYR A 119 10.05 -1.41 -3.49
CA TYR A 119 8.59 -1.21 -3.55
C TYR A 119 8.00 -0.89 -2.17
N THR A 120 8.36 -1.68 -1.15
CA THR A 120 7.89 -1.49 0.22
C THR A 120 8.33 -0.15 0.80
N ALA A 121 9.56 0.28 0.48
CA ALA A 121 10.05 1.60 0.87
C ALA A 121 9.23 2.74 0.22
N GLY A 122 8.82 2.58 -1.04
CA GLY A 122 7.93 3.52 -1.73
C GLY A 122 6.55 3.63 -1.08
N VAL A 123 5.92 2.49 -0.78
CA VAL A 123 4.63 2.44 -0.06
C VAL A 123 4.73 3.13 1.30
N ASN A 124 5.76 2.80 2.07
CA ASN A 124 5.98 3.40 3.38
C ASN A 124 6.30 4.89 3.29
N ARG A 125 7.01 5.33 2.25
CA ARG A 125 7.27 6.76 2.04
C ARG A 125 5.96 7.52 1.86
N PHE A 126 5.02 7.01 1.07
CA PHE A 126 3.71 7.63 0.90
C PHE A 126 2.93 7.69 2.23
N ILE A 127 2.88 6.58 2.97
CA ILE A 127 2.23 6.53 4.30
C ILE A 127 2.84 7.58 5.26
N GLU A 128 4.15 7.80 5.20
CA GLU A 128 4.86 8.76 6.06
C GLU A 128 4.69 10.22 5.61
N SER A 129 4.55 10.49 4.32
CA SER A 129 4.56 11.85 3.78
C SER A 129 3.18 12.42 3.50
N THR A 130 2.14 11.58 3.38
CA THR A 130 0.81 12.06 3.01
C THR A 130 0.10 12.73 4.17
N GLU A 131 -0.48 13.90 3.91
CA GLU A 131 -1.41 14.57 4.83
C GLU A 131 -2.87 14.17 4.56
N SER A 132 -3.17 13.71 3.33
CA SER A 132 -4.46 13.22 2.91
C SER A 132 -4.47 11.68 2.89
N LEU A 133 -5.29 11.10 3.77
CA LEU A 133 -5.58 9.66 3.76
C LEU A 133 -6.87 9.39 2.97
N PRO A 134 -6.97 8.22 2.31
CA PRO A 134 -8.23 7.76 1.72
C PRO A 134 -9.40 7.86 2.69
N VAL A 135 -10.58 8.19 2.18
CA VAL A 135 -11.77 8.51 2.98
C VAL A 135 -12.19 7.37 3.90
N GLU A 136 -11.89 6.13 3.53
CA GLU A 136 -12.17 4.92 4.30
C GLU A 136 -11.50 4.96 5.69
N TYR A 137 -10.29 5.52 5.80
CA TYR A 137 -9.61 5.67 7.09
C TYR A 137 -10.36 6.64 8.02
N ARG A 138 -10.99 7.69 7.47
CA ARG A 138 -11.85 8.62 8.23
C ARG A 138 -13.12 7.91 8.70
N LEU A 139 -13.75 7.13 7.83
CA LEU A 139 -14.97 6.37 8.15
C LEU A 139 -14.73 5.31 9.23
N LEU A 140 -13.58 4.64 9.18
CA LEU A 140 -13.19 3.61 10.12
C LEU A 140 -12.57 4.16 11.41
N GLY A 141 -12.20 5.44 11.44
CA GLY A 141 -11.49 6.05 12.56
C GLY A 141 -10.11 5.43 12.81
N THR A 142 -9.42 5.00 11.75
CA THR A 142 -8.13 4.29 11.81
C THR A 142 -7.08 4.92 10.89
N LYS A 143 -5.86 4.39 10.89
CA LYS A 143 -4.74 4.82 10.04
C LYS A 143 -4.03 3.59 9.45
N PRO A 144 -3.40 3.72 8.26
CA PRO A 144 -2.60 2.65 7.68
C PRO A 144 -1.43 2.27 8.59
N GLU A 145 -1.09 0.99 8.66
CA GLU A 145 0.15 0.54 9.31
C GLU A 145 1.28 0.43 8.28
N LYS A 146 2.52 0.59 8.73
CA LYS A 146 3.70 0.38 7.88
C LYS A 146 3.73 -1.02 7.26
N TRP A 147 4.24 -1.08 6.04
CA TRP A 147 4.49 -2.32 5.32
C TRP A 147 5.87 -2.89 5.66
N GLU A 148 5.92 -4.20 5.81
CA GLU A 148 7.16 -4.99 5.84
C GLU A 148 7.26 -5.73 4.50
N ASP A 149 8.47 -6.03 4.05
CA ASP A 149 8.74 -6.63 2.73
C ASP A 149 7.90 -7.90 2.45
N TRP A 150 7.72 -8.75 3.47
CA TRP A 150 6.95 -9.99 3.33
C TRP A 150 5.44 -9.75 3.13
N HIS A 151 4.93 -8.54 3.38
CA HIS A 151 3.56 -8.18 3.04
C HIS A 151 3.32 -8.18 1.54
N CYS A 152 4.31 -7.83 0.70
CA CYS A 152 4.20 -7.94 -0.76
C CYS A 152 3.96 -9.38 -1.19
N VAL A 153 4.66 -10.34 -0.55
CA VAL A 153 4.46 -11.78 -0.79
C VAL A 153 3.12 -12.26 -0.22
N LEU A 154 2.67 -11.69 0.90
CA LEU A 154 1.40 -12.03 1.52
C LEU A 154 0.19 -11.68 0.64
N VAL A 155 0.15 -10.46 0.08
CA VAL A 155 -1.01 -9.99 -0.70
C VAL A 155 -1.13 -10.68 -2.06
N TYR A 156 -0.07 -11.32 -2.54
CA TYR A 156 -0.07 -12.11 -3.77
C TYR A 156 -0.74 -13.50 -3.61
N LYS A 157 -0.95 -13.99 -2.37
CA LYS A 157 -1.49 -15.33 -2.06
C LYS A 157 -3.00 -15.37 -1.90
#